data_AF-A0A735V831-F1
#
_entry.id   AF-A0A735V831-F1
#
_cell.length_a   1.000
_cell.length_b   1.000
_cell.length_c   1.000
_cell.angle_alpha   90.00
_cell.angle_beta   90.00
_cell.angle_gamma   90.00
#
_symmetry.space_group_name_H-M   'P 1'
#
loop_
_entity.id
_entity.type
_entity.pdbx_description
1 polymer ?
#
loop_
_entity_poly.entity_id
_entity_poly.type
_entity_poly.pdbx_seq_one_letter_code
_entity_poly.pdbx_strand_id
1 'polypeptide(L)'
;MSKIERYQGNLRAFASGAEGLERTLFGSAAQADDLTSQVTAAFLRGWGIVGASEYPSLEDFNGAMYAMSQFLAYQHQVGVPEWHEDQEYYIGSICTHHGESYQSLTDANVGNEPPSEQWTPILTAANGLNNIGLNIQFQMGANISIEADEYGNIPQQDGMVMTSISIPPDNHSKIQATFQPIQVKFGDGDWQDLKTLKPVGNLKQEVTDDNI
;
A
#
# COMPACT_ATOMS: atom_id res chain seq x y z
N MET A 1 -9.79 30.47 19.03
CA MET A 1 -9.18 29.50 19.97
C MET A 1 -7.84 29.06 19.38
N SER A 2 -6.80 28.98 20.20
CA SER A 2 -5.52 28.41 19.79
C SER A 2 -5.67 26.89 19.60
N LYS A 3 -4.79 26.31 18.78
CA LYS A 3 -4.69 24.86 18.64
C LYS A 3 -4.35 24.25 20.01
N ILE A 4 -5.08 23.21 20.40
CA ILE A 4 -4.78 22.43 21.61
C ILE A 4 -3.45 21.70 21.40
N GLU A 5 -2.55 21.75 22.38
CA GLU A 5 -1.28 21.02 22.34
C GLU A 5 -1.52 19.52 22.48
N ARG A 6 -0.79 18.72 21.69
CA ARG A 6 -0.91 17.26 21.72
C ARG A 6 -0.30 16.72 23.01
N TYR A 7 -0.98 15.77 23.66
CA TYR A 7 -0.43 14.99 24.76
C TYR A 7 0.80 14.19 24.33
N GLN A 8 1.85 14.17 25.16
CA GLN A 8 3.17 13.62 24.83
C GLN A 8 3.44 12.22 25.42
N GLY A 9 2.46 11.60 26.08
CA GLY A 9 2.60 10.27 26.69
C GLY A 9 1.77 9.19 26.00
N ASN A 10 1.82 7.98 26.56
CA ASN A 10 0.89 6.91 26.20
C ASN A 10 -0.50 7.23 26.78
N LEU A 11 -1.44 7.62 25.91
CA LEU A 11 -2.79 7.95 26.36
C LEU A 11 -3.48 6.68 26.85
N ARG A 12 -3.80 6.65 28.13
CA ARG A 12 -4.57 5.55 28.75
C ARG A 12 -6.01 6.00 28.96
N ALA A 13 -6.92 5.03 28.96
CA ALA A 13 -8.32 5.28 29.29
C ALA A 13 -8.48 5.79 30.73
N PHE A 14 -9.48 6.64 30.94
CA PHE A 14 -9.94 7.09 32.24
C PHE A 14 -10.34 5.91 33.13
N ALA A 15 -10.06 5.93 34.42
CA ALA A 15 -10.28 4.78 35.32
C ALA A 15 -9.51 3.50 34.95
N SER A 16 -8.47 3.58 34.11
CA SER A 16 -7.53 2.46 33.85
C SER A 16 -6.64 2.08 35.05
N GLY A 17 -6.74 2.80 36.17
CA GLY A 17 -6.12 2.49 37.45
C GLY A 17 -7.14 2.35 38.59
N ALA A 18 -8.40 2.06 38.27
CA ALA A 18 -9.43 1.79 39.28
C ALA A 18 -9.06 0.57 40.13
N GLU A 19 -9.33 0.64 41.44
CA GLU A 19 -9.06 -0.43 42.39
C GLU A 19 -10.34 -1.18 42.78
N GLY A 20 -10.23 -2.47 43.08
CA GLY A 20 -11.36 -3.28 43.53
C GLY A 20 -12.55 -3.20 42.57
N LEU A 21 -13.71 -2.77 43.08
CA LEU A 21 -14.96 -2.65 42.32
C LEU A 21 -15.27 -1.21 41.87
N GLU A 22 -14.32 -0.28 41.95
CA GLU A 22 -14.55 1.12 41.55
C GLU A 22 -14.96 1.28 40.08
N ARG A 23 -14.74 0.27 39.23
CA ARG A 23 -15.15 0.26 37.82
C ARG A 23 -15.66 -1.12 37.43
N THR A 24 -16.86 -1.16 36.89
CA THR A 24 -17.42 -2.35 36.22
C THR A 24 -17.69 -2.05 34.75
N LEU A 25 -18.10 -3.08 34.00
CA LEU A 25 -18.77 -2.87 32.72
C LEU A 25 -20.03 -2.03 32.98
N PHE A 26 -20.28 -1.04 32.12
CA PHE A 26 -21.44 -0.16 32.24
C PHE A 26 -22.75 -0.96 32.37
N GLY A 27 -23.52 -0.71 33.43
CA GLY A 27 -24.78 -1.40 33.72
C GLY A 27 -24.65 -2.87 34.11
N SER A 28 -23.49 -3.27 34.66
CA SER A 28 -23.20 -4.64 35.06
C SER A 28 -22.32 -4.68 36.32
N ALA A 29 -22.29 -5.83 36.98
CA ALA A 29 -21.36 -6.12 38.08
C ALA A 29 -20.04 -6.79 37.60
N ALA A 30 -19.97 -7.17 36.31
CA ALA A 30 -18.78 -7.78 35.74
C ALA A 30 -17.69 -6.74 35.46
N GLN A 31 -16.43 -7.18 35.40
CA GLN A 31 -15.28 -6.34 35.04
C GLN A 31 -14.58 -6.93 33.82
N ALA A 32 -14.13 -6.07 32.91
CA ALA A 32 -13.21 -6.42 31.84
C ALA A 32 -12.36 -5.20 31.50
N ASP A 33 -11.20 -5.43 30.91
CA ASP A 33 -10.28 -4.37 30.47
C ASP A 33 -10.25 -4.21 28.94
N ASP A 34 -10.59 -5.25 28.18
CA ASP A 34 -10.59 -5.16 26.71
C ASP A 34 -11.78 -4.34 26.20
N LEU A 35 -11.56 -3.64 25.08
CA LEU A 35 -12.53 -2.74 24.46
C LEU A 35 -13.78 -3.48 23.98
N THR A 36 -13.63 -4.67 23.42
CA THR A 36 -14.76 -5.49 22.91
C THR A 36 -15.75 -5.80 24.02
N SER A 37 -15.27 -6.23 25.19
CA SER A 37 -16.11 -6.52 26.36
C SER A 37 -16.80 -5.28 26.93
N GLN A 38 -16.32 -4.06 26.64
CA GLN A 38 -16.99 -2.83 27.08
C GLN A 38 -18.30 -2.56 26.31
N VAL A 39 -18.39 -3.01 25.06
CA VAL A 39 -19.53 -2.71 24.17
C VAL A 39 -20.64 -3.73 24.38
N THR A 40 -21.28 -3.64 25.54
CA THR A 40 -22.41 -4.52 25.90
C THR A 40 -23.75 -3.97 25.41
N ALA A 41 -24.82 -4.77 25.49
CA ALA A 41 -26.17 -4.29 25.25
C ALA A 41 -26.58 -3.13 26.19
N ALA A 42 -26.08 -3.13 27.43
CA ALA A 42 -26.30 -2.02 28.37
C ALA A 42 -25.59 -0.75 27.90
N PHE A 43 -24.35 -0.86 27.42
CA PHE A 43 -23.60 0.26 26.83
C PHE A 43 -24.33 0.87 25.63
N LEU A 44 -24.81 0.02 24.71
CA LEU A 44 -25.59 0.46 23.54
C LEU A 44 -26.94 1.09 23.92
N ARG A 45 -27.54 0.63 25.03
CA ARG A 45 -28.78 1.21 25.58
C ARG A 45 -28.54 2.56 26.27
N GLY A 46 -27.34 2.81 26.78
CA GLY A 46 -26.99 4.01 27.54
C GLY A 46 -27.73 4.12 28.89
N TRP A 47 -27.94 5.34 29.37
CA TRP A 47 -28.50 5.62 30.70
C TRP A 47 -29.93 5.11 30.95
N GLY A 48 -30.60 4.53 29.96
CA GLY A 48 -31.89 3.86 30.16
C GLY A 48 -31.84 2.66 31.13
N ILE A 49 -30.63 2.23 31.52
CA ILE A 49 -30.42 1.24 32.60
C ILE A 49 -30.73 1.79 34.00
N VAL A 50 -30.73 3.12 34.17
CA VAL A 50 -31.02 3.80 35.44
C VAL A 50 -32.45 4.33 35.40
N GLY A 51 -33.20 4.19 36.50
CA GLY A 51 -34.54 4.76 36.62
C GLY A 51 -34.55 6.28 36.53
N ALA A 52 -35.67 6.87 36.08
CA ALA A 52 -35.77 8.32 35.83
C ALA A 52 -35.54 9.22 37.07
N SER A 53 -35.60 8.65 38.27
CA SER A 53 -35.32 9.35 39.54
C SER A 53 -34.20 8.68 40.34
N GLU A 54 -33.49 7.75 39.71
CA GLU A 54 -32.32 7.10 40.29
C GLU A 54 -31.06 7.83 39.81
N TYR A 55 -29.99 7.71 40.59
CA TYR A 55 -28.69 8.24 40.24
C TYR A 55 -27.83 7.09 39.72
N PRO A 56 -27.07 7.29 38.64
CA PRO A 56 -26.11 6.29 38.23
C PRO A 56 -25.04 6.07 39.31
N SER A 57 -24.57 4.83 39.41
CA SER A 57 -23.53 4.47 40.36
C SER A 57 -22.16 5.02 39.96
N LEU A 58 -21.21 5.03 40.90
CA LEU A 58 -19.82 5.39 40.61
C LEU A 58 -19.24 4.44 39.55
N GLU A 59 -19.58 3.17 39.66
CA GLU A 59 -19.18 2.10 38.76
C GLU A 59 -19.72 2.31 37.35
N ASP A 60 -20.97 2.75 37.20
CA ASP A 60 -21.55 3.07 35.89
C ASP A 60 -20.86 4.29 35.25
N PHE A 61 -20.58 5.34 36.03
CA PHE A 61 -19.85 6.50 35.52
C PHE A 61 -18.43 6.12 35.08
N ASN A 62 -17.70 5.38 35.93
CA ASN A 62 -16.37 4.92 35.62
C ASN A 62 -16.35 3.97 34.43
N GLY A 63 -17.32 3.05 34.33
CA GLY A 63 -17.47 2.11 33.21
C GLY A 63 -17.75 2.82 31.89
N ALA A 64 -18.72 3.76 31.87
CA ALA A 64 -19.02 4.55 30.67
C ALA A 64 -17.82 5.38 30.20
N MET A 65 -17.16 6.08 31.13
CA MET A 65 -16.03 6.95 30.81
C MET A 65 -14.78 6.13 30.43
N TYR A 66 -14.58 4.97 31.04
CA TYR A 66 -13.52 4.04 30.64
C TYR A 66 -13.74 3.55 29.21
N ALA A 67 -14.93 3.06 28.87
CA ALA A 67 -15.25 2.60 27.52
C ALA A 67 -15.03 3.72 26.47
N MET A 68 -15.57 4.92 26.72
CA MET A 68 -15.42 6.06 25.81
C MET A 68 -13.96 6.49 25.62
N SER A 69 -13.21 6.57 26.72
CA SER A 69 -11.79 6.94 26.66
C SER A 69 -10.89 5.81 26.15
N GLN A 70 -11.31 4.55 26.22
CA GLN A 70 -10.64 3.45 25.54
C GLN A 70 -10.69 3.61 24.02
N PHE A 71 -11.84 3.97 23.43
CA PHE A 71 -11.90 4.26 21.99
C PHE A 71 -10.93 5.37 21.58
N LEU A 72 -10.82 6.43 22.39
CA LEU A 72 -9.87 7.53 22.16
C LEU A 72 -8.41 7.07 22.29
N ALA A 73 -8.09 6.30 23.34
CA ALA A 73 -6.75 5.75 23.55
C ALA A 73 -6.33 4.83 22.39
N TYR A 74 -7.24 3.96 21.96
CA TYR A 74 -7.06 3.09 20.80
C TYR A 74 -6.79 3.90 19.53
N GLN A 75 -7.62 4.91 19.19
CA GLN A 75 -7.33 5.76 18.03
C GLN A 75 -6.05 6.58 18.16
N HIS A 76 -5.65 6.97 19.37
CA HIS A 76 -4.35 7.61 19.58
C HIS A 76 -3.17 6.68 19.30
N GLN A 77 -3.37 5.37 19.50
CA GLN A 77 -2.38 4.32 19.29
C GLN A 77 -2.30 3.91 17.82
N VAL A 78 -3.44 3.54 17.20
CA VAL A 78 -3.47 3.00 15.83
C VAL A 78 -3.66 4.08 14.76
N GLY A 79 -4.17 5.25 15.13
CA GLY A 79 -4.50 6.34 14.21
C GLY A 79 -5.80 6.08 13.45
N VAL A 80 -5.76 5.13 12.52
CA VAL A 80 -6.90 4.68 11.72
C VAL A 80 -7.25 3.24 12.13
N PRO A 81 -8.52 2.92 12.43
CA PRO A 81 -8.89 1.59 12.89
C PRO A 81 -8.50 0.49 11.91
N GLU A 82 -8.17 -0.69 12.43
CA GLU A 82 -8.02 -1.91 11.63
C GLU A 82 -9.34 -2.29 10.94
N TRP A 83 -9.23 -2.99 9.82
CA TRP A 83 -10.37 -3.60 9.14
C TRP A 83 -11.03 -4.67 10.03
N HIS A 84 -12.36 -4.76 9.98
CA HIS A 84 -13.13 -5.79 10.65
C HIS A 84 -14.30 -6.24 9.77
N GLU A 85 -14.60 -7.54 9.76
CA GLU A 85 -15.63 -8.13 8.88
C GLU A 85 -17.04 -7.59 9.16
N ASP A 86 -17.38 -7.38 10.43
CA ASP A 86 -18.70 -6.87 10.84
C ASP A 86 -18.87 -5.34 10.74
N GLN A 87 -17.80 -4.60 10.44
CA GLN A 87 -17.87 -3.14 10.37
C GLN A 87 -18.39 -2.70 9.01
N GLU A 88 -19.33 -1.76 9.02
CA GLU A 88 -19.79 -1.08 7.81
C GLU A 88 -18.89 0.09 7.46
N TYR A 89 -18.36 0.08 6.25
CA TYR A 89 -17.56 1.15 5.66
C TYR A 89 -18.34 1.83 4.53
N TYR A 90 -18.29 3.16 4.49
CA TYR A 90 -18.90 3.96 3.43
C TYR A 90 -17.88 4.26 2.34
N ILE A 91 -18.33 4.76 1.18
CA ILE A 91 -17.41 5.21 0.13
C ILE A 91 -16.42 6.24 0.71
N GLY A 92 -15.12 5.99 0.50
CA GLY A 92 -14.06 6.87 0.98
C GLY A 92 -13.63 6.65 2.43
N SER A 93 -14.30 5.78 3.19
CA SER A 93 -13.83 5.31 4.51
C SER A 93 -12.44 4.70 4.40
N ILE A 94 -11.63 4.83 5.45
CA ILE A 94 -10.26 4.34 5.50
C ILE A 94 -10.11 3.37 6.67
N CYS A 95 -9.44 2.25 6.44
CA CYS A 95 -9.01 1.31 7.47
C CYS A 95 -7.56 0.89 7.25
N THR A 96 -6.98 0.22 8.25
CA THR A 96 -5.69 -0.48 8.09
C THR A 96 -5.90 -1.99 8.02
N HIS A 97 -5.14 -2.69 7.18
CA HIS A 97 -5.17 -4.14 7.09
C HIS A 97 -3.77 -4.66 6.76
N HIS A 98 -3.26 -5.62 7.55
CA HIS A 98 -1.89 -6.16 7.44
C HIS A 98 -0.77 -5.09 7.33
N GLY A 99 -0.95 -3.94 7.99
CA GLY A 99 0.03 -2.84 8.00
C GLY A 99 -0.07 -1.87 6.83
N GLU A 100 -1.03 -2.03 5.92
CA GLU A 100 -1.32 -1.08 4.85
C GLU A 100 -2.65 -0.37 5.05
N SER A 101 -2.77 0.86 4.54
CA SER A 101 -4.02 1.61 4.57
C SER A 101 -4.80 1.41 3.28
N TYR A 102 -6.11 1.24 3.41
CA TYR A 102 -7.03 1.05 2.29
C TYR A 102 -8.17 2.06 2.36
N GLN A 103 -8.65 2.48 1.20
CA GLN A 103 -9.84 3.31 1.06
C GLN A 103 -10.96 2.50 0.40
N SER A 104 -12.15 2.52 1.00
CA SER A 104 -13.32 1.84 0.45
C SER A 104 -13.80 2.55 -0.82
N LEU A 105 -14.10 1.78 -1.86
CA LEU A 105 -14.62 2.23 -3.15
C LEU A 105 -16.14 2.12 -3.27
N THR A 106 -16.79 1.40 -2.35
CA THR A 106 -18.23 1.14 -2.36
C THR A 106 -18.88 1.56 -1.05
N ASP A 107 -20.19 1.79 -1.10
CA ASP A 107 -20.99 2.11 0.07
C ASP A 107 -21.49 0.84 0.75
N ALA A 108 -21.85 0.92 2.03
CA ALA A 108 -22.29 -0.23 2.83
C ALA A 108 -21.35 -1.45 2.69
N ASN A 109 -20.04 -1.19 2.62
CA ASN A 109 -19.01 -2.21 2.46
C ASN A 109 -18.79 -2.93 3.80
N VAL A 110 -19.34 -4.14 3.90
CA VAL A 110 -19.24 -5.03 5.07
C VAL A 110 -18.69 -6.37 4.60
N GLY A 111 -17.81 -7.00 5.38
CA GLY A 111 -17.30 -8.35 5.12
C GLY A 111 -16.33 -8.51 3.95
N ASN A 112 -16.14 -7.49 3.10
CA ASN A 112 -15.13 -7.56 2.03
C ASN A 112 -13.75 -7.22 2.59
N GLU A 113 -12.86 -8.22 2.68
CA GLU A 113 -11.49 -8.08 3.20
C GLU A 113 -10.58 -7.34 2.20
N PRO A 114 -9.78 -6.34 2.61
CA PRO A 114 -8.73 -5.76 1.77
C PRO A 114 -7.51 -6.70 1.67
N PRO A 115 -6.84 -6.82 0.50
CA PRO A 115 -7.18 -6.23 -0.77
C PRO A 115 -8.29 -7.00 -1.50
N SER A 116 -9.28 -6.28 -2.03
CA SER A 116 -10.33 -6.79 -2.91
C SER A 116 -10.86 -5.66 -3.80
N GLU A 117 -11.78 -5.95 -4.72
CA GLU A 117 -12.30 -4.98 -5.69
C GLU A 117 -13.01 -3.77 -5.05
N GLN A 118 -13.46 -3.91 -3.80
CA GLN A 118 -14.11 -2.87 -3.01
C GLN A 118 -13.12 -1.93 -2.31
N TRP A 119 -11.83 -2.22 -2.38
CA TRP A 119 -10.79 -1.47 -1.69
C TRP A 119 -9.67 -1.04 -2.64
N THR A 120 -9.22 0.19 -2.50
CA THR A 120 -8.00 0.67 -3.16
C THR A 120 -6.91 0.93 -2.11
N PRO A 121 -5.67 0.48 -2.32
CA PRO A 121 -4.57 0.79 -1.42
C PRO A 121 -4.28 2.30 -1.45
N ILE A 122 -4.06 2.88 -0.28
CA ILE A 122 -3.55 4.24 -0.16
C ILE A 122 -2.04 4.20 -0.37
N LEU A 123 -1.59 4.82 -1.46
CA LEU A 123 -0.17 4.87 -1.83
C LEU A 123 0.60 5.81 -0.91
N THR A 124 1.69 5.29 -0.37
CA THR A 124 2.71 5.99 0.41
C THR A 124 4.05 5.86 -0.31
N ALA A 125 5.07 6.61 0.11
CA ALA A 125 6.42 6.40 -0.41
C ALA A 125 6.97 4.98 -0.13
N ALA A 126 6.47 4.31 0.91
CA ALA A 126 6.94 2.97 1.31
C ALA A 126 6.35 1.85 0.46
N ASN A 127 5.08 1.97 0.03
CA ASN A 127 4.41 0.93 -0.77
C ASN A 127 4.13 1.37 -2.22
N GLY A 128 4.38 2.64 -2.58
CA GLY A 128 4.01 3.25 -3.86
C GLY A 128 4.63 2.54 -5.06
N LEU A 129 5.93 2.25 -5.07
CA LEU A 129 6.55 1.60 -6.22
C LEU A 129 6.05 0.15 -6.42
N ASN A 130 5.82 -0.58 -5.32
CA ASN A 130 5.29 -1.93 -5.36
C ASN A 130 3.83 -1.92 -5.87
N ASN A 131 3.00 -1.01 -5.36
CA ASN A 131 1.57 -0.94 -5.70
C ASN A 131 1.29 -0.27 -7.06
N ILE A 132 2.18 0.59 -7.57
CA ILE A 132 2.06 1.15 -8.92
C ILE A 132 2.52 0.10 -9.97
N GLY A 133 3.19 -0.98 -9.56
CA GLY A 133 3.61 -2.05 -10.47
C GLY A 133 4.68 -1.61 -11.48
N LEU A 134 5.44 -0.56 -11.17
CA LEU A 134 6.50 -0.05 -12.04
C LEU A 134 7.76 -0.92 -11.93
N ASN A 135 7.65 -2.14 -12.43
CA ASN A 135 8.79 -3.06 -12.58
C ASN A 135 9.30 -2.95 -14.01
N ILE A 136 10.30 -2.11 -14.23
CA ILE A 136 11.00 -2.00 -15.52
C ILE A 136 12.32 -2.74 -15.39
N GLN A 137 12.50 -3.79 -16.19
CA GLN A 137 13.72 -4.58 -16.23
C GLN A 137 14.40 -4.44 -17.59
N PHE A 138 15.73 -4.51 -17.61
CA PHE A 138 16.55 -4.45 -18.83
C PHE A 138 17.42 -5.71 -18.93
N GLN A 139 17.53 -6.27 -20.13
CA GLN A 139 18.46 -7.37 -20.42
C GLN A 139 19.04 -7.26 -21.83
N MET A 140 20.02 -8.12 -22.12
CA MET A 140 20.49 -8.35 -23.49
C MET A 140 19.67 -9.49 -24.11
N GLY A 141 19.19 -9.28 -25.34
CA GLY A 141 18.46 -10.32 -26.07
C GLY A 141 19.38 -11.35 -26.75
N ALA A 142 18.82 -12.08 -27.71
CA ALA A 142 19.56 -13.10 -28.45
C ALA A 142 20.76 -12.51 -29.21
N ASN A 143 21.86 -13.27 -29.27
CA ASN A 143 23.04 -12.88 -30.01
C ASN A 143 22.88 -13.13 -31.51
N ILE A 144 23.39 -12.20 -32.31
CA ILE A 144 23.48 -12.28 -33.76
C ILE A 144 24.94 -12.07 -34.12
N SER A 145 25.54 -13.03 -34.81
CA SER A 145 26.93 -12.93 -35.28
C SER A 145 26.96 -12.58 -36.76
N ILE A 146 27.76 -11.59 -37.11
CA ILE A 146 27.89 -11.07 -38.46
C ILE A 146 29.37 -11.07 -38.84
N GLU A 147 29.67 -11.59 -40.01
CA GLU A 147 31.01 -11.52 -40.60
C GLU A 147 31.18 -10.17 -41.32
N ALA A 148 32.39 -9.61 -41.21
CA ALA A 148 32.77 -8.44 -41.98
C ALA A 148 32.80 -8.76 -43.48
N ASP A 149 32.64 -7.75 -44.32
CA ASP A 149 32.84 -7.88 -45.76
C ASP A 149 34.32 -8.13 -46.13
N GLU A 150 34.60 -8.27 -47.43
CA GLU A 150 35.95 -8.52 -47.94
C GLU A 150 36.96 -7.39 -47.62
N TYR A 151 36.49 -6.21 -47.21
CA TYR A 151 37.28 -5.06 -46.82
C TYR A 151 37.37 -4.89 -45.29
N GLY A 152 36.78 -5.79 -44.51
CA GLY A 152 36.77 -5.76 -43.06
C GLY A 152 35.71 -4.82 -42.45
N ASN A 153 34.74 -4.35 -43.24
CA ASN A 153 33.65 -3.53 -42.72
C ASN A 153 32.57 -4.41 -42.10
N ILE A 154 32.15 -4.06 -40.89
CA ILE A 154 31.02 -4.71 -40.21
C ILE A 154 29.74 -3.92 -40.58
N PRO A 155 28.72 -4.55 -41.17
CA PRO A 155 27.47 -3.89 -41.49
C PRO A 155 26.81 -3.27 -40.24
N GLN A 156 26.31 -2.04 -40.37
CA GLN A 156 25.59 -1.35 -39.30
C GLN A 156 24.39 -2.17 -38.81
N GLN A 157 24.23 -2.26 -37.50
CA GLN A 157 23.12 -2.95 -36.84
C GLN A 157 22.33 -1.97 -35.96
N ASP A 158 21.24 -1.44 -36.51
CA ASP A 158 20.41 -0.45 -35.81
C ASP A 158 19.72 -1.03 -34.57
N GLY A 159 19.81 -0.29 -33.47
CA GLY A 159 19.18 -0.65 -32.20
C GLY A 159 19.80 -1.88 -31.51
N MET A 160 21.02 -2.25 -31.88
CA MET A 160 21.76 -3.38 -31.33
C MET A 160 23.06 -2.90 -30.66
N VAL A 161 23.49 -3.61 -29.62
CA VAL A 161 24.78 -3.39 -28.95
C VAL A 161 25.77 -4.44 -29.44
N MET A 162 26.91 -4.00 -29.96
CA MET A 162 28.03 -4.90 -30.25
C MET A 162 28.67 -5.36 -28.94
N THR A 163 28.73 -6.68 -28.73
CA THR A 163 29.20 -7.28 -27.47
C THR A 163 30.57 -7.93 -27.60
N SER A 164 30.96 -8.32 -28.81
CA SER A 164 32.30 -8.84 -29.07
C SER A 164 32.72 -8.64 -30.52
N ILE A 165 34.04 -8.64 -30.73
CA ILE A 165 34.69 -8.74 -32.03
C ILE A 165 35.70 -9.89 -31.91
N SER A 166 35.66 -10.81 -32.86
CA SER A 166 36.58 -11.94 -32.98
C SER A 166 37.37 -11.79 -34.27
N ILE A 167 38.70 -11.87 -34.15
CA ILE A 167 39.63 -11.84 -35.28
C ILE A 167 40.36 -13.18 -35.29
N PRO A 168 40.08 -14.09 -36.25
CA PRO A 168 40.74 -15.37 -36.32
C PRO A 168 42.25 -15.18 -36.57
N PRO A 169 43.13 -15.86 -35.82
CA PRO A 169 44.58 -15.68 -35.94
C PRO A 169 45.14 -16.17 -37.28
N ASP A 170 44.46 -17.13 -37.93
CA ASP A 170 44.93 -17.77 -39.16
C ASP A 170 44.26 -17.20 -40.42
N ASN A 171 43.23 -16.37 -40.26
CA ASN A 171 42.49 -15.80 -41.40
C ASN A 171 41.86 -14.45 -41.04
N HIS A 172 42.65 -13.40 -41.20
CA HIS A 172 42.28 -12.03 -40.82
C HIS A 172 41.17 -11.41 -41.71
N SER A 173 40.75 -12.08 -42.79
CA SER A 173 39.60 -11.66 -43.60
C SER A 173 38.25 -12.17 -43.08
N LYS A 174 38.23 -12.93 -41.97
CA LYS A 174 37.02 -13.44 -41.32
C LYS A 174 36.76 -12.79 -39.96
N ILE A 175 36.82 -11.46 -39.90
CA ILE A 175 36.44 -10.72 -38.69
C ILE A 175 34.96 -10.97 -38.42
N GLN A 176 34.61 -11.38 -37.21
CA GLN A 176 33.23 -11.62 -36.80
C GLN A 176 32.86 -10.72 -35.63
N ALA A 177 31.75 -10.02 -35.72
CA ALA A 177 31.19 -9.23 -34.63
C ALA A 177 29.91 -9.88 -34.11
N THR A 178 29.68 -9.82 -32.80
CA THR A 178 28.45 -10.27 -32.17
C THR A 178 27.65 -9.08 -31.67
N PHE A 179 26.35 -9.10 -31.93
CA PHE A 179 25.39 -8.05 -31.58
C PHE A 179 24.24 -8.64 -30.77
N GLN A 180 23.71 -7.87 -29.83
CA GLN A 180 22.50 -8.22 -29.07
C GLN A 180 21.59 -6.99 -28.95
N PRO A 181 20.26 -7.14 -29.05
CA PRO A 181 19.35 -6.03 -28.78
C PRO A 181 19.31 -5.76 -27.27
N ILE A 182 19.07 -4.51 -26.89
CA ILE A 182 18.60 -4.22 -25.54
C ILE A 182 17.13 -4.56 -25.49
N GLN A 183 16.73 -5.40 -24.54
CA GLN A 183 15.34 -5.74 -24.28
C GLN A 183 14.87 -5.08 -23.00
N VAL A 184 13.60 -4.70 -22.98
CA VAL A 184 12.91 -4.19 -21.80
C VAL A 184 11.69 -5.06 -21.51
N LYS A 185 11.37 -5.21 -20.24
CA LYS A 185 10.13 -5.84 -19.77
C LYS A 185 9.45 -4.91 -18.76
N PHE A 186 8.14 -4.75 -18.91
CA PHE A 186 7.29 -3.96 -18.01
C PHE A 186 6.40 -4.91 -17.21
N GLY A 187 6.44 -4.85 -15.88
CA GLY A 187 5.68 -5.74 -15.01
C GLY A 187 5.99 -7.21 -15.30
N ASP A 188 4.94 -8.02 -15.43
CA ASP A 188 5.03 -9.44 -15.78
C ASP A 188 4.98 -9.71 -17.30
N GLY A 189 4.95 -8.67 -18.13
CA GLY A 189 4.84 -8.80 -19.59
C GLY A 189 6.04 -9.50 -20.27
N ASP A 190 5.96 -9.70 -21.58
CA ASP A 190 7.06 -10.30 -22.33
C ASP A 190 8.22 -9.31 -22.53
N TRP A 191 9.43 -9.85 -22.70
CA TRP A 191 10.59 -9.07 -23.12
C TRP A 191 10.38 -8.54 -24.55
N GLN A 192 10.61 -7.25 -24.73
CA GLN A 192 10.47 -6.57 -26.02
C GLN A 192 11.78 -5.87 -26.39
N ASP A 193 12.17 -5.97 -27.65
CA ASP A 193 13.33 -5.24 -28.15
C ASP A 193 13.06 -3.74 -28.08
N LEU A 194 13.97 -3.00 -27.43
CA LEU A 194 13.87 -1.55 -27.26
C LEU A 194 13.69 -0.81 -28.60
N LYS A 195 14.35 -1.30 -29.66
CA LYS A 195 14.24 -0.73 -31.01
C LYS A 195 12.86 -0.85 -31.63
N THR A 196 12.05 -1.82 -31.17
CA THR A 196 10.72 -2.09 -31.71
C THR A 196 9.61 -1.47 -30.87
N LEU A 197 9.95 -0.93 -29.69
CA LEU A 197 8.99 -0.22 -28.86
C LEU A 197 8.46 0.99 -29.61
N LYS A 198 7.15 0.97 -29.86
CA LYS A 198 6.45 2.16 -30.32
C LYS A 198 5.96 2.93 -29.09
N PRO A 199 6.13 4.27 -29.04
CA PRO A 199 5.45 5.04 -28.02
C PRO A 199 3.95 4.79 -28.13
N VAL A 200 3.32 4.41 -27.01
CA VAL A 200 1.86 4.30 -26.94
C VAL A 200 1.33 5.71 -26.67
N GLY A 201 0.74 6.34 -27.70
CA GLY A 201 0.24 7.71 -27.66
C GLY A 201 0.98 8.67 -28.60
N ASN A 202 0.38 9.83 -28.87
CA ASN A 202 0.85 10.87 -29.79
C ASN A 202 2.14 11.58 -29.35
N LEU A 203 3.14 10.86 -28.88
CA LEU A 203 4.49 11.39 -28.80
C LEU A 203 5.02 11.43 -30.24
N LYS A 204 4.75 12.55 -30.91
CA LYS A 204 5.42 12.89 -32.15
C LYS A 204 6.91 12.94 -31.83
N GLN A 205 7.65 11.95 -32.31
CA GLN A 205 9.07 12.10 -32.47
C GLN A 205 9.26 13.12 -33.61
N GLU A 206 9.25 14.41 -33.26
CA GLU A 206 9.78 15.44 -34.16
C GLU A 206 11.30 15.30 -34.14
N VAL A 207 11.82 14.34 -34.91
CA VAL A 207 13.14 14.52 -35.49
C VAL A 207 12.88 15.37 -36.72
N THR A 208 12.98 16.69 -36.58
CA THR A 208 13.18 17.54 -37.75
C THR A 208 14.55 17.21 -38.30
N ASP A 209 14.58 16.58 -39.48
CA ASP A 209 15.77 16.29 -40.28
C ASP A 209 16.45 17.56 -40.81
N ASP A 210 16.69 18.55 -39.94
CA ASP A 210 17.40 19.77 -40.28
C ASP A 210 18.56 19.93 -39.30
N ASN A 211 19.69 19.27 -39.60
CA ASN A 211 21.06 19.75 -39.37
C ASN A 211 22.09 18.69 -39.82
N ILE A 212 22.16 18.45 -41.14
CA ILE A 212 23.43 18.14 -41.81
C ILE A 212 23.85 19.40 -42.56
#